data_AF-A0A2V5Y8D0-F1
#
_entry.id   AF-A0A2V5Y8D0-F1
#
_cell.length_a   1.000
_cell.length_b   1.000
_cell.length_c   1.000
_cell.angle_alpha   90.00
_cell.angle_beta   90.00
_cell.angle_gamma   90.00
#
_symmetry.space_group_name_H-M   'P 1'
#
loop_
_entity.id
_entity.type
_entity.pdbx_description
1 polymer ?
#
loop_
_entity_poly.entity_id
_entity_poly.type
_entity_poly.pdbx_seq_one_letter_code
_entity_poly.pdbx_strand_id
1 'polypeptide(L)'
;MHDLRTITAKEANPGRITNLVAPVAKKFAQTPGWLRPEYRECDVEQGFGVHLLHEEPNHDLAVFLISWLPNRGTTPHNHKTWAVVVGLEGQEQEINYDRLDDGTAPGLPS
;
A
#
# COMPACT_ATOMS: atom_id res chain seq x y z
N MET A 1 -13.84 -18.35 -4.16
CA MET A 1 -12.67 -17.47 -4.40
C MET A 1 -13.03 -16.14 -3.75
N HIS A 2 -12.31 -15.70 -2.72
CA HIS A 2 -12.58 -14.40 -2.10
C HIS A 2 -11.80 -13.33 -2.89
N ASP A 3 -12.50 -12.33 -3.43
CA ASP A 3 -11.88 -11.11 -3.93
C ASP A 3 -11.94 -10.00 -2.86
N LEU A 4 -11.23 -8.89 -3.09
CA LEU A 4 -11.14 -7.80 -2.11
C LEU A 4 -12.52 -7.24 -1.74
N ARG A 5 -13.41 -7.04 -2.73
CA ARG A 5 -14.78 -6.56 -2.51
C ARG A 5 -15.58 -7.47 -1.59
N THR A 6 -15.49 -8.78 -1.81
CA THR A 6 -16.21 -9.76 -0.97
C THR A 6 -15.70 -9.76 0.46
N ILE A 7 -14.40 -9.55 0.67
CA ILE A 7 -13.80 -9.47 2.01
C ILE A 7 -14.28 -8.19 2.72
N THR A 8 -14.14 -7.03 2.09
CA THR A 8 -14.48 -5.74 2.70
C THR A 8 -15.99 -5.55 2.90
N ALA A 9 -16.83 -6.22 2.12
CA ALA A 9 -18.28 -6.24 2.34
C ALA A 9 -18.72 -7.09 3.55
N LYS A 10 -17.89 -8.02 4.03
CA LYS A 10 -18.24 -9.00 5.09
C LYS A 10 -17.48 -8.79 6.39
N GLU A 11 -16.41 -8.03 6.37
CA GLU A 11 -15.54 -7.80 7.51
C GLU A 11 -15.25 -6.32 7.64
N ALA A 12 -15.41 -5.79 8.85
CA ALA A 12 -15.14 -4.39 9.18
C ALA A 12 -13.91 -4.24 10.07
N ASN A 13 -13.42 -5.34 10.69
CA ASN A 13 -12.23 -5.29 11.52
C ASN A 13 -10.96 -5.20 10.65
N PRO A 14 -10.17 -4.12 10.76
CA PRO A 14 -8.96 -3.90 9.97
C PRO A 14 -7.97 -5.08 9.98
N GLY A 15 -7.68 -5.64 11.15
CA GLY A 15 -6.74 -6.76 11.28
C GLY A 15 -7.24 -8.04 10.63
N ARG A 16 -8.56 -8.29 10.63
CA ARG A 16 -9.15 -9.43 9.92
C ARG A 16 -9.18 -9.20 8.41
N ILE A 17 -9.46 -7.96 7.98
CA ILE A 17 -9.38 -7.58 6.56
C ILE A 17 -7.97 -7.83 6.03
N THR A 18 -6.93 -7.31 6.68
CA THR A 18 -5.54 -7.47 6.20
C THR A 18 -5.12 -8.93 6.14
N ASN A 19 -5.49 -9.75 7.14
CA ASN A 19 -5.23 -11.19 7.15
C ASN A 19 -5.90 -11.94 5.98
N LEU A 20 -7.12 -11.54 5.60
CA LEU A 20 -7.85 -12.15 4.49
C LEU A 20 -7.36 -11.65 3.12
N VAL A 21 -6.96 -10.37 3.03
CA VAL A 21 -6.50 -9.73 1.79
C VAL A 21 -5.07 -10.16 1.43
N ALA A 22 -4.19 -10.35 2.41
CA ALA A 22 -2.78 -10.73 2.19
C ALA A 22 -2.56 -11.90 1.21
N PRO A 23 -3.22 -13.06 1.34
CA PRO A 23 -3.04 -14.15 0.38
C PRO A 23 -3.58 -13.83 -1.03
N VAL A 24 -4.63 -13.00 -1.13
CA VAL A 24 -5.21 -12.57 -2.42
C VAL A 24 -4.25 -11.61 -3.11
N ALA A 25 -3.72 -10.61 -2.39
CA ALA A 25 -2.73 -9.66 -2.88
C ALA A 25 -1.45 -10.37 -3.33
N LYS A 26 -0.96 -11.35 -2.55
CA LYS A 26 0.20 -12.17 -2.92
C LYS A 26 -0.03 -12.97 -4.20
N LYS A 27 -1.22 -13.55 -4.38
CA LYS A 27 -1.56 -14.27 -5.62
C LYS A 27 -1.62 -13.32 -6.82
N PHE A 28 -2.19 -12.13 -6.65
CA PHE A 28 -2.23 -11.11 -7.69
C PHE A 28 -0.82 -10.68 -8.10
N ALA A 29 0.05 -10.37 -7.13
CA ALA A 29 1.45 -10.01 -7.34
C ALA A 29 2.22 -11.05 -8.15
N GLN A 30 1.93 -12.34 -7.96
CA GLN A 30 2.58 -13.46 -8.66
C GLN A 30 1.96 -13.79 -10.03
N THR A 31 0.86 -13.13 -10.41
CA THR A 31 0.20 -13.38 -11.69
C THR A 31 1.06 -12.79 -12.82
N PRO A 32 1.42 -13.57 -13.86
CA PRO A 32 2.24 -13.04 -14.95
C PRO A 32 1.42 -12.14 -15.89
N GLY A 33 2.11 -11.23 -16.59
CA GLY A 33 1.58 -10.54 -17.77
C GLY A 33 0.77 -9.26 -17.53
N TRP A 34 0.52 -8.86 -16.28
CA TRP A 34 -0.15 -7.58 -15.98
C TRP A 34 0.83 -6.43 -15.74
N LEU A 35 2.06 -6.73 -15.31
CA LEU A 35 3.07 -5.73 -14.97
C LEU A 35 3.66 -5.12 -16.24
N ARG A 36 3.43 -3.83 -16.46
CA ARG A 36 3.86 -3.09 -17.65
C ARG A 36 5.13 -2.27 -17.38
N PRO A 37 5.96 -1.97 -18.40
CA PRO A 37 7.19 -1.20 -18.22
C PRO A 37 6.98 0.18 -17.60
N GLU A 38 5.91 0.89 -17.99
CA GLU A 38 5.59 2.24 -17.50
C GLU A 38 5.41 2.29 -15.98
N TYR A 39 5.05 1.18 -15.33
CA TYR A 39 4.89 1.13 -13.88
C TYR A 39 6.22 1.26 -13.11
N ARG A 40 7.37 1.21 -13.80
CA ARG A 40 8.70 1.42 -13.21
C ARG A 40 9.16 2.87 -13.32
N GLU A 41 8.41 3.72 -14.01
CA GLU A 41 8.76 5.13 -14.15
C GLU A 41 8.58 5.84 -12.80
N CYS A 42 9.57 6.64 -12.44
CA CYS A 42 9.60 7.39 -11.18
C CYS A 42 9.93 8.85 -11.48
N ASP A 43 9.34 9.76 -10.71
CA ASP A 43 9.81 11.12 -10.68
C ASP A 43 11.13 11.20 -9.89
N VAL A 44 12.14 11.88 -10.45
CA VAL A 44 13.50 11.90 -9.89
C VAL A 44 13.60 12.78 -8.65
N GLU A 45 12.82 13.86 -8.58
CA GLU A 45 12.80 14.80 -7.46
C GLU A 45 12.04 14.19 -6.28
N GLN A 46 10.87 13.60 -6.54
CA GLN A 46 10.06 12.88 -5.56
C GLN A 46 10.72 11.58 -5.09
N GLY A 47 11.47 10.90 -5.98
CA GLY A 47 12.21 9.69 -5.66
C GLY A 47 11.41 8.38 -5.81
N PHE A 48 10.14 8.45 -6.21
CA PHE A 48 9.27 7.30 -6.43
C PHE A 48 8.16 7.61 -7.44
N GLY A 49 7.57 6.56 -8.00
CA GLY A 49 6.37 6.63 -8.84
C GLY A 49 5.19 5.94 -8.17
N VAL A 50 3.99 6.46 -8.40
CA VAL A 50 2.73 5.85 -7.92
C VAL A 50 1.78 5.70 -9.10
N HIS A 51 1.32 4.48 -9.34
CA HIS A 51 0.29 4.20 -10.33
C HIS A 51 -0.97 3.68 -9.65
N LEU A 52 -2.09 4.37 -9.87
CA LEU A 52 -3.40 3.87 -9.48
C LEU A 52 -3.80 2.76 -10.46
N LEU A 53 -3.89 1.52 -9.96
CA LEU A 53 -4.33 0.37 -10.74
C LEU A 53 -5.86 0.26 -10.74
N HIS A 54 -6.48 0.57 -9.61
CA HIS A 54 -7.93 0.52 -9.42
C HIS A 54 -8.36 1.35 -8.22
N GLU A 55 -9.52 2.00 -8.31
CA GLU A 55 -10.21 2.64 -7.20
C GLU A 55 -11.71 2.35 -7.32
N GLU A 56 -12.36 2.04 -6.20
CA GLU A 56 -13.82 1.93 -6.17
C GLU A 56 -14.49 3.31 -6.29
N PRO A 57 -15.67 3.42 -6.93
CA PRO A 57 -16.37 4.70 -7.06
C PRO A 57 -16.75 5.39 -5.74
N ASN A 58 -16.80 4.63 -4.63
CA ASN A 58 -17.05 5.15 -3.30
C ASN A 58 -15.77 5.46 -2.51
N HIS A 59 -14.59 5.28 -3.12
CA HIS A 59 -13.27 5.55 -2.53
C HIS A 59 -12.91 4.69 -1.29
N ASP A 60 -13.66 3.62 -1.00
CA ASP A 60 -13.41 2.75 0.16
C ASP A 60 -12.26 1.76 -0.07
N LEU A 61 -11.88 1.54 -1.34
CA LEU A 61 -10.78 0.64 -1.71
C LEU A 61 -10.03 1.19 -2.92
N ALA A 62 -8.71 1.28 -2.78
CA ALA A 62 -7.79 1.60 -3.86
C ALA A 62 -6.62 0.61 -3.89
N VAL A 63 -6.09 0.36 -5.08
CA VAL A 63 -4.92 -0.46 -5.32
C VAL A 63 -3.90 0.38 -6.08
N PHE A 64 -2.74 0.57 -5.46
CA PHE A 64 -1.61 1.28 -6.05
C PHE A 64 -0.46 0.34 -6.34
N LEU A 65 0.34 0.68 -7.34
CA LEU A 65 1.69 0.17 -7.53
C LEU A 65 2.67 1.30 -7.25
N ILE A 66 3.63 1.05 -6.37
CA ILE A 66 4.66 2.01 -6.00
C ILE A 66 6.01 1.47 -6.46
N SER A 67 6.77 2.32 -7.17
CA SER A 67 8.14 2.04 -7.60
C SER A 67 9.09 3.03 -6.94
N TRP A 68 10.19 2.53 -6.37
CA TRP A 68 11.17 3.35 -5.65
C TRP A 68 12.45 3.51 -6.45
N LEU A 69 13.01 4.73 -6.48
CA LEU A 69 14.40 4.89 -6.89
C LEU A 69 15.35 4.40 -5.79
N PRO A 70 16.59 3.99 -6.14
CA PRO A 70 17.56 3.53 -5.15
C PRO A 70 17.83 4.57 -4.06
N ASN A 71 17.90 4.11 -2.80
CA ASN A 71 18.16 4.94 -1.62
C ASN A 71 17.13 6.07 -1.40
N ARG A 72 15.91 5.90 -1.90
CA ARG A 72 14.77 6.78 -1.62
C ARG A 72 13.80 6.11 -0.65
N GLY A 73 12.89 6.91 -0.11
CA GLY A 73 11.87 6.50 0.84
C GLY A 73 11.01 7.68 1.25
N THR A 74 10.04 7.44 2.10
CA THR A 74 9.20 8.47 2.71
C THR A 74 9.68 8.81 4.12
N THR A 75 9.37 10.01 4.57
CA THR A 75 9.42 10.34 6.00
C THR A 75 8.37 9.52 6.78
N PRO A 76 8.51 9.37 8.11
CA PRO A 76 7.51 8.69 8.93
C PRO A 76 6.12 9.32 8.76
N HIS A 77 5.12 8.50 8.44
CA HIS A 77 3.75 8.94 8.21
C HIS A 77 2.74 7.88 8.67
N ASN A 78 1.46 8.25 8.77
CA ASN A 78 0.36 7.36 9.15
C ASN A 78 -0.70 7.32 8.05
N HIS A 79 -1.12 6.11 7.68
CA HIS A 79 -2.10 5.84 6.64
C HIS A 79 -3.56 6.09 7.06
N LYS A 80 -3.85 6.12 8.38
CA LYS A 80 -5.19 6.33 8.97
C LYS A 80 -6.27 5.32 8.53
N THR A 81 -5.89 4.29 7.78
CA THR A 81 -6.70 3.17 7.32
C THR A 81 -5.85 1.90 7.33
N TRP A 82 -6.43 0.75 7.00
CA TRP A 82 -5.70 -0.51 6.83
C TRP A 82 -5.01 -0.56 5.46
N ALA A 83 -3.88 -1.26 5.39
CA ALA A 83 -3.16 -1.50 4.14
C ALA A 83 -2.56 -2.91 4.12
N VAL A 84 -2.32 -3.42 2.92
CA VAL A 84 -1.52 -4.64 2.67
C VAL A 84 -0.51 -4.30 1.60
N VAL A 85 0.78 -4.45 1.92
CA VAL A 85 1.89 -4.20 1.00
C VAL A 85 2.49 -5.54 0.58
N VAL A 86 2.74 -5.71 -0.73
CA VAL A 86 3.38 -6.91 -1.28
C VAL A 86 4.50 -6.47 -2.23
N GLY A 87 5.73 -6.88 -1.93
CA GLY A 87 6.87 -6.64 -2.80
C GLY A 87 6.78 -7.44 -4.11
N LEU A 88 7.03 -6.78 -5.24
CA LEU A 88 7.06 -7.38 -6.57
C LEU A 88 8.49 -7.66 -7.04
N GLU A 89 9.33 -6.62 -7.05
CA GLU A 89 10.72 -6.64 -7.51
C GLU A 89 11.59 -5.86 -6.51
N GLY A 90 12.82 -6.32 -6.30
CA GLY A 90 13.73 -5.67 -5.34
C GLY A 90 13.37 -5.92 -3.88
N GLN A 91 13.79 -5.00 -3.01
CA GLN A 91 13.57 -5.06 -1.56
C GLN A 91 13.23 -3.66 -1.05
N GLU A 92 12.26 -3.60 -0.14
CA GLU A 92 11.90 -2.42 0.61
C GLU A 92 12.22 -2.66 2.09
N GLN A 93 12.67 -1.61 2.78
CA GLN A 93 12.83 -1.63 4.24
C GLN A 93 11.76 -0.76 4.87
N GLU A 94 10.88 -1.39 5.65
CA GLU A 94 9.89 -0.69 6.47
C GLU A 94 10.43 -0.56 7.90
N ILE A 95 10.30 0.65 8.47
CA ILE A 95 10.65 0.94 9.86
C ILE A 95 9.40 1.47 10.56
N ASN A 96 8.97 0.76 11.60
CA ASN A 96 7.81 1.16 12.41
C ASN A 96 8.21 2.12 13.53
N TYR A 97 7.40 3.16 13.73
CA TYR A 97 7.59 4.17 14.77
C TYR A 97 6.33 4.28 15.60
N ASP A 98 6.50 4.24 16.93
CA ASP A 98 5.42 4.52 17.88
C ASP A 98 5.50 5.97 18.35
N ARG A 99 4.35 6.62 18.46
CA ARG A 99 4.25 7.91 19.14
C ARG A 99 4.38 7.69 20.65
N LEU A 100 5.14 8.56 21.31
CA LEU A 100 5.33 8.54 22.77
C LEU A 100 4.46 9.57 23.50
N ASP A 101 3.74 10.42 22.77
CA ASP A 101 2.77 11.35 23.33
C ASP A 101 1.36 10.77 23.36
N ASP A 102 0.41 11.52 23.92
CA ASP A 102 -0.99 11.08 24.08
C ASP A 102 -1.80 11.08 22.76
N GLY A 103 -1.15 11.35 21.63
CA GLY A 103 -1.75 11.37 20.31
C GLY A 103 -2.73 12.53 20.07
N THR A 104 -2.88 13.46 21.01
CA THR A 104 -3.86 14.57 20.91
C THR A 104 -3.37 15.70 20.00
N ALA A 105 -2.05 15.93 19.96
CA ALA A 105 -1.45 16.88 19.04
C ALA A 105 -1.28 16.27 17.65
N PRO A 106 -1.57 17.00 16.56
CA PRO A 106 -1.17 16.59 15.22
C PRO A 106 0.34 16.31 15.19
N GLY A 107 0.76 15.22 14.54
CA GLY A 107 2.18 14.98 14.30
C GLY A 107 2.78 16.10 13.47
N LEU A 108 4.08 16.32 13.56
CA LEU A 108 4.77 17.25 12.67
C LEU A 108 4.49 16.83 11.21
N PRO A 109 4.08 17.76 10.34
CA PRO A 109 3.92 17.44 8.92
C PRO A 109 5.28 17.06 8.34
N SER A 110 5.28 15.96 7.58
CA SER A 110 6.35 15.51 6.69
C SER A 110 6.64 16.52 5.59
#